data_AF-A0A914Z5B6-F1
#
_entry.id   AF-A0A914Z5B6-F1
#
_cell.length_a   1.000
_cell.length_b   1.000
_cell.length_c   1.000
_cell.angle_alpha   90.00
_cell.angle_beta   90.00
_cell.angle_gamma   90.00
#
_symmetry.space_group_name_H-M   'P 1'
#
loop_
_entity.id
_entity.type
_entity.pdbx_description
1 polymer ?
#
loop_
_entity_poly.entity_id
_entity_poly.type
_entity_poly.pdbx_seq_one_letter_code
_entity_poly.pdbx_strand_id
1 'polypeptide(L)'
;MSYAEMYRKAIRKTAEEICQQSCVAEETFYRDSLFVANTVWGLVESILIRPYDRSIVADLIEWANDTFGNARELLNEIQKQADLAPRIEEKDFYWTSVVSLILVGQFQSAISVLSLASDARNNMKLQRMMTLLQLFDYETLHSEQNGDKMIYAQRQVRKHKDTFADDEPLNFIANMLLGDIDTFKHASESLSRPWYEILPAYILFSNPTATVNDLADLTMELYNAIGVNAPNSNTFLNEFIISLMKMKWIEALNNLASVTSLLWLSVHLFDLILKIDDSRLTEEIEAIRDTVFITYAKEIFRTTTNPKLIPCAVTYAFATKDYKYDYVEPFMIIIAENDGPKKPDLIETLIKICQEYALYHAYQEITLALSCRYLRDKDWSTALYWALQNESIDVMETVAYFVLLNASPSAIKGLNIFKEENEVINQSDVMKFLLHFHEFNVALEGRDIPRATGLLHDLIISNLAPPEFVHVLFDNIADVIDATNRCLDKQLQNFNAV
;
A
#
# COMPACT_ATOMS: atom_id res chain seq x y z
N MET A 1 19.72 7.01 -3.58
CA MET A 1 19.39 6.48 -4.92
C MET A 1 18.80 5.06 -4.87
N SER A 2 19.45 4.06 -4.26
CA SER A 2 18.94 2.67 -4.26
C SER A 2 17.47 2.50 -3.80
N TYR A 3 17.02 3.21 -2.75
CA TYR A 3 15.61 3.12 -2.31
C TYR A 3 14.61 3.73 -3.29
N ALA A 4 14.96 4.86 -3.93
CA ALA A 4 14.07 5.54 -4.88
C ALA A 4 13.80 4.66 -6.12
N GLU A 5 14.86 4.04 -6.64
CA GLU A 5 14.79 3.09 -7.74
C GLU A 5 13.99 1.84 -7.36
N MET A 6 14.16 1.32 -6.14
CA MET A 6 13.41 0.16 -5.65
C MET A 6 11.91 0.43 -5.60
N TYR A 7 11.48 1.58 -5.06
CA TYR A 7 10.06 1.94 -5.01
C TYR A 7 9.47 2.15 -6.40
N ARG A 8 10.17 2.86 -7.28
CA ARG A 8 9.72 3.08 -8.66
C ARG A 8 9.58 1.76 -9.43
N LYS A 9 10.53 0.84 -9.26
CA LYS A 9 10.46 -0.50 -9.84
C LYS A 9 9.29 -1.31 -9.30
N ALA A 10 8.98 -1.19 -8.00
CA ALA A 10 7.83 -1.85 -7.41
C ALA A 10 6.51 -1.33 -8.00
N ILE A 11 6.33 0.01 -8.10
CA ILE A 11 5.14 0.63 -8.71
C ILE A 11 4.94 0.11 -10.15
N ARG A 12 5.98 0.17 -10.98
CA ARG A 12 5.92 -0.28 -12.38
C ARG A 12 5.61 -1.77 -12.49
N LYS A 13 6.27 -2.60 -11.69
CA LYS A 13 6.02 -4.05 -11.67
C LYS A 13 4.57 -4.37 -11.27
N THR A 14 4.05 -3.71 -10.25
CA THR A 14 2.65 -3.90 -9.82
C THR A 14 1.67 -3.44 -10.90
N ALA A 15 1.96 -2.34 -11.59
CA ALA A 15 1.13 -1.90 -12.72
C ALA A 15 1.13 -2.94 -13.86
N GLU A 16 2.29 -3.53 -14.20
CA GLU A 16 2.40 -4.60 -15.18
C GLU A 16 1.60 -5.85 -14.78
N GLU A 17 1.70 -6.26 -13.52
CA GLU A 17 0.98 -7.43 -12.97
C GLU A 17 -0.54 -7.24 -13.03
N ILE A 18 -1.04 -6.03 -12.72
CA ILE A 18 -2.47 -5.67 -12.85
C ILE A 18 -2.90 -5.55 -14.32
N CYS A 19 -2.00 -5.11 -15.21
CA CYS A 19 -2.26 -5.04 -16.64
C CYS A 19 -2.42 -6.42 -17.29
N GLN A 20 -1.77 -7.45 -16.75
CA GLN A 20 -1.83 -8.84 -17.23
C GLN A 20 -3.07 -9.61 -16.76
N GLN A 21 -3.78 -9.12 -15.74
CA GLN A 21 -5.02 -9.69 -15.25
C GLN A 21 -6.22 -9.05 -15.99
N SER A 22 -7.26 -9.85 -16.26
CA SER A 22 -8.32 -9.55 -17.24
C SER A 22 -9.34 -8.54 -16.71
N CYS A 23 -9.70 -7.56 -17.56
CA CYS A 23 -10.54 -6.39 -17.34
C CYS A 23 -11.77 -6.57 -16.41
N VAL A 24 -11.63 -6.09 -15.16
CA VAL A 24 -12.75 -5.76 -14.26
C VAL A 24 -12.70 -4.25 -13.92
N ALA A 25 -13.84 -3.60 -13.69
CA ALA A 25 -13.93 -2.16 -13.38
C ALA A 25 -13.15 -1.72 -12.11
N GLU A 26 -12.85 -2.64 -11.20
CA GLU A 26 -11.98 -2.36 -10.05
C GLU A 26 -10.51 -2.24 -10.48
N GLU A 27 -10.06 -2.98 -11.49
CA GLU A 27 -8.69 -2.89 -12.01
C GLU A 27 -8.42 -1.55 -12.69
N THR A 28 -9.42 -0.93 -13.32
CA THR A 28 -9.24 0.41 -13.94
C THR A 28 -8.93 1.47 -12.90
N PHE A 29 -9.59 1.43 -11.73
CA PHE A 29 -9.30 2.37 -10.63
C PHE A 29 -7.87 2.21 -10.09
N TYR A 30 -7.39 0.97 -9.92
CA TYR A 30 -6.02 0.71 -9.47
C TYR A 30 -4.99 1.10 -10.53
N ARG A 31 -5.26 0.85 -11.81
CA ARG A 31 -4.40 1.27 -12.93
C ARG A 31 -4.26 2.80 -12.95
N ASP A 32 -5.36 3.54 -12.83
CA ASP A 32 -5.34 5.00 -12.80
C ASP A 32 -4.56 5.52 -11.57
N SER A 33 -4.76 4.91 -10.40
CA SER A 33 -4.04 5.27 -9.18
C SER A 33 -2.53 5.00 -9.29
N LEU A 34 -2.13 3.89 -9.91
CA LEU A 34 -0.72 3.56 -10.15
C LEU A 34 -0.09 4.45 -11.22
N PHE A 35 -0.84 4.83 -12.25
CA PHE A 35 -0.40 5.80 -13.24
C PHE A 35 -0.13 7.16 -12.59
N VAL A 36 -1.06 7.65 -11.77
CA VAL A 36 -0.88 8.87 -10.96
C VAL A 36 0.35 8.73 -10.07
N ALA A 37 0.50 7.59 -9.39
CA ALA A 37 1.63 7.35 -8.50
C ALA A 37 2.99 7.37 -9.24
N ASN A 38 3.09 6.70 -10.40
CA ASN A 38 4.29 6.71 -11.23
C ASN A 38 4.60 8.12 -11.76
N THR A 39 3.57 8.86 -12.18
CA THR A 39 3.69 10.24 -12.69
C THR A 39 4.24 11.17 -11.60
N VAL A 40 3.63 11.15 -10.42
CA VAL A 40 4.04 11.95 -9.26
C VAL A 40 5.44 11.57 -8.78
N TRP A 41 5.72 10.27 -8.65
CA TRP A 41 7.04 9.79 -8.20
C TRP A 41 8.14 10.26 -9.13
N GLY A 42 7.99 10.03 -10.45
CA GLY A 42 9.00 10.41 -11.43
C GLY A 42 9.23 11.93 -11.46
N LEU A 43 8.19 12.73 -11.26
CA LEU A 43 8.32 14.18 -11.24
C LEU A 43 9.05 14.67 -9.98
N VAL A 44 8.70 14.13 -8.81
CA VAL A 44 9.38 14.42 -7.54
C VAL A 44 10.85 14.03 -7.62
N GLU A 45 11.15 12.88 -8.22
CA GLU A 45 12.52 12.43 -8.45
C GLU A 45 13.30 13.44 -9.31
N SER A 46 12.68 13.91 -10.40
CA SER A 46 13.29 14.85 -11.35
C SER A 46 13.54 16.24 -10.75
N ILE A 47 12.70 16.70 -9.83
CA ILE A 47 12.79 18.06 -9.26
C ILE A 47 13.57 18.08 -7.94
N LEU A 48 13.27 17.16 -7.02
CA LEU A 48 13.74 17.23 -5.62
C LEU A 48 14.90 16.30 -5.29
N ILE A 49 15.01 15.15 -5.97
CA ILE A 49 16.00 14.09 -5.67
C ILE A 49 17.20 14.13 -6.62
N ARG A 50 17.03 14.78 -7.77
CA ARG A 50 17.92 14.87 -8.93
C ARG A 50 19.43 14.73 -8.66
N PRO A 51 20.17 14.05 -9.56
CA PRO A 51 21.62 14.10 -9.55
C PRO A 51 22.12 15.52 -9.87
N TYR A 52 23.12 16.00 -9.12
CA TYR A 52 23.60 17.40 -9.16
C TYR A 52 24.16 17.85 -10.53
N ASP A 53 24.48 16.93 -11.43
CA ASP A 53 25.26 17.17 -12.65
C ASP A 53 24.42 17.17 -13.94
N ARG A 54 23.09 17.36 -13.88
CA ARG A 54 22.24 17.37 -15.09
C ARG A 54 21.30 18.56 -15.11
N SER A 55 20.96 19.08 -16.30
CA SER A 55 19.96 20.15 -16.44
C SER A 55 18.57 19.65 -16.04
N ILE A 56 17.82 20.48 -15.32
CA ILE A 56 16.42 20.19 -14.95
C ILE A 56 15.53 20.00 -16.18
N VAL A 57 15.82 20.69 -17.29
CA VAL A 57 15.11 20.53 -18.55
C VAL A 57 15.25 19.10 -19.09
N ALA A 58 16.45 18.52 -18.99
CA ALA A 58 16.71 17.17 -19.44
C ALA A 58 16.05 16.12 -18.54
N ASP A 59 16.04 16.36 -17.23
CA ASP A 59 15.35 15.50 -16.25
C ASP A 59 13.84 15.50 -16.50
N LEU A 60 13.23 16.65 -16.81
CA LEU A 60 11.80 16.75 -17.13
C LEU A 60 11.44 16.05 -18.45
N ILE A 61 12.28 16.15 -19.49
CA ILE A 61 12.06 15.43 -20.75
C ILE A 61 12.19 13.93 -20.55
N GLU A 62 13.20 13.48 -19.79
CA GLU A 62 13.33 12.07 -19.45
C GLU A 62 12.12 11.58 -18.66
N TRP A 63 11.62 12.35 -17.68
CA TRP A 63 10.38 12.04 -16.97
C TRP A 63 9.18 11.88 -17.91
N ALA A 64 9.00 12.80 -18.88
CA ALA A 64 7.93 12.71 -19.86
C ALA A 64 8.07 11.44 -20.73
N ASN A 65 9.28 11.14 -21.17
CA ASN A 65 9.57 9.94 -21.95
C ASN A 65 9.31 8.65 -21.15
N ASP A 66 9.68 8.64 -19.87
CA ASP A 66 9.51 7.48 -18.98
C ASP A 66 8.07 7.25 -18.51
N THR A 67 7.23 8.28 -18.58
CA THR A 67 5.85 8.25 -18.06
C THR A 67 4.84 8.17 -19.18
N PHE A 68 5.09 8.86 -20.29
CA PHE A 68 4.16 8.98 -21.42
C PHE A 68 4.73 8.43 -22.73
N GLY A 69 6.02 8.09 -22.77
CA GLY A 69 6.69 7.59 -23.97
C GLY A 69 6.29 6.14 -24.29
N ASN A 70 5.67 5.94 -25.44
CA ASN A 70 5.36 4.64 -26.02
C ASN A 70 5.95 4.51 -27.43
N ALA A 71 7.10 5.13 -27.66
CA ALA A 71 7.68 5.32 -29.00
C ALA A 71 7.77 4.02 -29.81
N ARG A 72 8.13 2.91 -29.17
CA ARG A 72 8.23 1.60 -29.83
C ARG A 72 6.87 1.05 -30.28
N GLU A 73 5.84 1.16 -29.45
CA GLU A 73 4.49 0.70 -29.79
C GLU A 73 3.90 1.55 -30.92
N LEU A 74 4.09 2.87 -30.81
CA LEU A 74 3.67 3.83 -31.81
C LEU A 74 4.35 3.59 -33.16
N LEU A 75 5.68 3.39 -33.17
CA LEU A 75 6.44 3.06 -34.38
C LEU A 75 5.96 1.76 -35.02
N ASN A 76 5.73 0.72 -34.23
CA ASN A 76 5.24 -0.57 -34.73
C ASN A 76 3.85 -0.45 -35.36
N GLU A 77 2.97 0.34 -34.76
CA GLU A 77 1.61 0.55 -35.27
C GLU A 77 1.63 1.34 -36.58
N ILE A 78 2.42 2.42 -36.64
CA ILE A 78 2.58 3.22 -37.86
C ILE A 78 3.20 2.39 -38.97
N GLN A 79 4.21 1.58 -38.68
CA GLN A 79 4.86 0.74 -39.69
C GLN A 79 3.86 -0.26 -40.30
N LYS A 80 3.03 -0.92 -39.47
CA LYS A 80 1.98 -1.82 -39.97
C LYS A 80 0.98 -1.09 -40.86
N GLN A 81 0.61 0.14 -40.49
CA GLN A 81 -0.31 0.94 -41.30
C GLN A 81 0.35 1.45 -42.59
N ALA A 82 1.65 1.75 -42.57
CA ALA A 82 2.42 2.18 -43.74
C ALA A 82 2.53 1.05 -44.78
N ASP A 83 2.65 -0.19 -44.32
CA ASP A 83 2.65 -1.37 -45.21
C ASP A 83 1.29 -1.57 -45.91
N LEU A 84 0.20 -1.06 -45.33
CA LEU A 84 -1.17 -1.18 -45.84
C LEU A 84 -1.63 0.02 -46.67
N ALA A 85 -1.03 1.20 -46.47
CA ALA A 85 -1.45 2.45 -47.10
C ALA A 85 -0.27 3.12 -47.84
N PRO A 86 -0.34 3.31 -49.17
CA PRO A 86 0.76 3.85 -49.97
C PRO A 86 1.08 5.33 -49.71
N ARG A 87 0.19 6.06 -49.02
CA ARG A 87 0.36 7.46 -48.61
C ARG A 87 -0.09 7.63 -47.17
N ILE A 88 0.79 7.27 -46.24
CA ILE A 88 0.48 7.34 -44.81
C ILE A 88 0.43 8.79 -44.31
N GLU A 89 1.15 9.70 -44.96
CA GLU A 89 1.20 11.13 -44.62
C GLU A 89 -0.12 11.88 -44.79
N GLU A 90 -1.08 11.31 -45.53
CA GLU A 90 -2.45 11.83 -45.68
C GLU A 90 -3.35 11.44 -44.49
N LYS A 91 -2.86 10.65 -43.53
CA LYS A 91 -3.60 10.24 -42.33
C LYS A 91 -3.26 11.13 -41.14
N ASP A 92 -4.29 11.61 -40.43
CA ASP A 92 -4.11 12.45 -39.23
C ASP A 92 -3.27 11.76 -38.13
N PHE A 93 -3.41 10.43 -38.00
CA PHE A 93 -2.63 9.63 -37.05
C PHE A 93 -1.11 9.72 -37.30
N TYR A 94 -0.67 9.95 -38.54
CA TYR A 94 0.74 10.05 -38.87
C TYR A 94 1.39 11.29 -38.24
N TRP A 95 0.83 12.47 -38.49
CA TRP A 95 1.37 13.73 -38.00
C TRP A 95 1.20 13.87 -36.48
N THR A 96 0.06 13.42 -35.94
CA THR A 96 -0.14 13.37 -34.48
C THR A 96 0.88 12.46 -33.78
N SER A 97 1.31 11.39 -34.43
CA SER A 97 2.39 10.53 -33.92
C SER A 97 3.76 11.20 -33.96
N VAL A 98 4.10 11.89 -35.05
CA VAL A 98 5.35 12.66 -35.14
C VAL A 98 5.41 13.72 -34.03
N VAL A 99 4.32 14.47 -33.85
CA VAL A 99 4.22 15.48 -32.78
C VAL A 99 4.34 14.82 -31.41
N SER A 100 3.64 13.70 -31.18
CA SER A 100 3.72 12.96 -29.91
C SER A 100 5.14 12.54 -29.55
N LEU A 101 5.92 12.07 -30.53
CA LEU A 101 7.32 11.70 -30.34
C LEU A 101 8.21 12.90 -30.04
N ILE A 102 7.98 14.04 -30.69
CA ILE A 102 8.69 15.30 -30.43
C ILE A 102 8.40 15.80 -29.01
N LEU A 103 7.15 15.71 -28.54
CA LEU A 103 6.77 16.14 -27.19
C LEU A 103 7.48 15.36 -26.08
N VAL A 104 7.83 14.09 -26.30
CA VAL A 104 8.57 13.27 -25.32
C VAL A 104 10.08 13.22 -25.60
N GLY A 105 10.61 14.07 -26.49
CA GLY A 105 12.04 14.15 -26.80
C GLY A 105 12.58 12.99 -27.64
N GLN A 106 11.72 12.17 -28.25
CA GLN A 106 12.08 11.00 -29.07
C GLN A 106 12.37 11.41 -30.53
N PHE A 107 13.33 12.31 -30.74
CA PHE A 107 13.62 12.91 -32.05
C PHE A 107 13.99 11.87 -33.12
N GLN A 108 14.78 10.86 -32.76
CA GLN A 108 15.20 9.83 -33.72
C GLN A 108 14.06 8.92 -34.15
N SER A 109 13.12 8.63 -33.24
CA SER A 109 11.87 7.95 -33.56
C SER A 109 11.00 8.81 -34.48
N ALA A 110 10.90 10.12 -34.22
CA ALA A 110 10.16 11.04 -35.08
C ALA A 110 10.74 11.12 -36.50
N ILE A 111 12.08 11.19 -36.63
CA ILE A 111 12.79 11.11 -37.91
C ILE A 111 12.48 9.78 -38.63
N SER A 112 12.42 8.68 -37.89
CA SER A 112 12.11 7.37 -38.46
C SER A 112 10.68 7.34 -39.02
N VAL A 113 9.69 7.89 -38.30
CA VAL A 113 8.32 8.06 -38.82
C VAL A 113 8.30 8.97 -40.06
N LEU A 114 9.00 10.11 -40.02
CA LEU A 114 9.10 11.02 -41.16
C LEU A 114 9.67 10.35 -42.41
N SER A 115 10.60 9.41 -42.24
CA SER A 115 11.20 8.65 -43.35
C SER A 115 10.23 7.68 -44.04
N LEU A 116 9.09 7.36 -43.41
CA LEU A 116 8.06 6.47 -43.97
C LEU A 116 7.10 7.18 -44.94
N ALA A 117 7.14 8.51 -45.04
CA ALA A 117 6.31 9.24 -46.00
C ALA A 117 6.64 8.81 -47.44
N SER A 118 5.62 8.73 -48.29
CA SER A 118 5.76 8.20 -49.65
C SER A 118 6.82 8.95 -50.49
N ASP A 119 6.91 10.27 -50.30
CA ASP A 119 7.83 11.16 -51.01
C ASP A 119 9.08 11.56 -50.19
N ALA A 120 9.40 10.85 -49.10
CA ALA A 120 10.47 11.27 -48.18
C ALA A 120 11.85 11.46 -48.84
N ARG A 121 12.14 10.72 -49.92
CA ARG A 121 13.41 10.82 -50.67
C ARG A 121 13.46 11.99 -51.65
N ASN A 122 12.32 12.51 -52.07
CA ASN A 122 12.21 13.54 -53.11
C ASN A 122 11.74 14.89 -52.54
N ASN A 123 11.07 14.88 -51.39
CA ASN A 123 10.62 16.09 -50.71
C ASN A 123 11.76 16.77 -49.95
N MET A 124 12.34 17.81 -50.54
CA MET A 124 13.44 18.59 -49.94
C MET A 124 13.05 19.25 -48.61
N LYS A 125 11.78 19.64 -48.42
CA LYS A 125 11.29 20.22 -47.15
C LYS A 125 11.31 19.17 -46.04
N LEU A 126 10.82 17.97 -46.33
CA LEU A 126 10.83 16.86 -45.36
C LEU A 126 12.26 16.47 -44.97
N GLN A 127 13.16 16.32 -45.95
CA GLN A 127 14.58 16.04 -45.69
C GLN A 127 15.26 17.12 -44.85
N ARG A 128 14.92 18.39 -45.12
CA ARG A 128 15.42 19.51 -44.31
C ARG A 128 14.92 19.41 -42.88
N MET A 129 13.64 19.13 -42.66
CA MET A 129 13.08 18.96 -41.31
C MET A 129 13.76 17.80 -40.56
N MET A 130 13.93 16.64 -41.21
CA MET A 130 14.65 15.50 -40.62
C MET A 130 16.08 15.88 -40.22
N THR A 131 16.78 16.65 -41.08
CA THR A 131 18.14 17.14 -40.76
C THR A 131 18.14 18.12 -39.59
N LEU A 132 17.12 18.98 -39.47
CA LEU A 132 16.97 19.90 -38.34
C LEU A 132 16.71 19.14 -37.04
N LEU A 133 15.83 18.13 -37.07
CA LEU A 133 15.53 17.28 -35.90
C LEU A 133 16.75 16.52 -35.40
N GLN A 134 17.68 16.12 -36.29
CA GLN A 134 18.95 15.48 -35.89
C GLN A 134 19.86 16.37 -35.05
N LEU A 135 19.66 17.70 -35.07
CA LEU A 135 20.43 18.63 -34.25
C LEU A 135 19.94 18.68 -32.79
N PHE A 136 18.76 18.13 -32.51
CA PHE A 136 18.15 18.14 -31.18
C PHE A 136 18.55 16.89 -30.42
N ASP A 137 19.23 17.09 -29.29
CA ASP A 137 19.65 16.04 -28.39
C ASP A 137 19.66 16.57 -26.96
N TYR A 138 18.61 16.25 -26.21
CA TYR A 138 18.44 16.71 -24.83
C TYR A 138 19.37 15.97 -23.85
N GLU A 139 19.92 14.80 -24.22
CA GLU A 139 20.82 14.04 -23.36
C GLU A 139 22.13 14.80 -23.14
N THR A 140 22.54 15.62 -24.12
CA THR A 140 23.76 16.43 -24.05
C THR A 140 23.71 17.59 -23.03
N LEU A 141 22.55 17.85 -22.43
CA LEU A 141 22.33 18.88 -21.41
C LEU A 141 22.85 18.42 -20.02
N HIS A 142 24.14 18.10 -19.94
CA HIS A 142 24.86 17.71 -18.73
C HIS A 142 25.25 18.91 -17.83
N SER A 143 24.94 20.14 -18.20
CA SER A 143 25.06 21.31 -17.32
C SER A 143 24.26 22.48 -17.90
N GLU A 144 23.95 23.48 -17.08
CA GLU A 144 23.33 24.75 -17.51
C GLU A 144 24.12 25.44 -18.64
N GLN A 145 25.42 25.12 -18.81
CA GLN A 145 26.32 25.67 -19.82
C GLN A 145 26.20 25.00 -21.21
N ASN A 146 25.58 23.82 -21.32
CA ASN A 146 25.47 23.09 -22.59
C ASN A 146 24.20 23.43 -23.41
N GLY A 147 23.37 24.36 -22.94
CA GLY A 147 22.19 24.85 -23.69
C GLY A 147 22.53 25.46 -25.06
N ASP A 148 23.80 25.82 -25.29
CA ASP A 148 24.29 26.40 -26.55
C ASP A 148 24.01 25.52 -27.78
N LYS A 149 24.09 24.18 -27.66
CA LYS A 149 23.78 23.28 -28.78
C LYS A 149 22.30 23.32 -29.15
N MET A 150 21.44 23.36 -28.15
CA MET A 150 19.99 23.44 -28.32
C MET A 150 19.60 24.80 -28.92
N ILE A 151 20.17 25.89 -28.40
CA ILE A 151 20.01 27.24 -28.96
C ILE A 151 20.51 27.30 -30.40
N TYR A 152 21.63 26.64 -30.71
CA TYR A 152 22.12 26.53 -32.09
C TYR A 152 21.14 25.80 -33.00
N ALA A 153 20.60 24.66 -32.57
CA ALA A 153 19.57 23.92 -33.32
C ALA A 153 18.35 24.81 -33.62
N GLN A 154 17.86 25.54 -32.62
CA GLN A 154 16.76 26.49 -32.80
C GLN A 154 17.10 27.63 -33.76
N ARG A 155 18.33 28.17 -33.73
CA ARG A 155 18.79 29.16 -34.72
C ARG A 155 18.75 28.59 -36.13
N GLN A 156 19.10 27.32 -36.32
CA GLN A 156 18.99 26.66 -37.63
C GLN A 156 17.52 26.50 -38.05
N VAL A 157 16.61 26.18 -37.14
CA VAL A 157 15.17 26.13 -37.43
C VAL A 157 14.67 27.52 -37.85
N ARG A 158 14.99 28.59 -37.09
CA ARG A 158 14.61 29.97 -37.43
C ARG A 158 15.08 30.37 -38.83
N LYS A 159 16.32 30.02 -39.18
CA LYS A 159 16.91 30.32 -40.50
C LYS A 159 16.14 29.68 -41.66
N HIS A 160 15.53 28.52 -41.44
CA HIS A 160 14.82 27.78 -42.48
C HIS A 160 13.30 27.84 -42.34
N LYS A 161 12.76 28.63 -41.40
CA LYS A 161 11.32 28.71 -41.11
C LYS A 161 10.48 28.99 -42.37
N ASP A 162 10.90 29.97 -43.17
CA ASP A 162 10.20 30.36 -44.39
C ASP A 162 10.14 29.24 -45.44
N THR A 163 11.02 28.25 -45.37
CA THR A 163 11.00 27.08 -46.27
C THR A 163 9.77 26.20 -46.03
N PHE A 164 9.20 26.24 -44.82
CA PHE A 164 8.07 25.43 -44.41
C PHE A 164 6.73 26.17 -44.50
N ALA A 165 6.71 27.48 -44.83
CA ALA A 165 5.50 28.30 -44.76
C ALA A 165 4.28 27.74 -45.53
N ASP A 166 4.52 27.12 -46.70
CA ASP A 166 3.45 26.54 -47.53
C ASP A 166 3.10 25.08 -47.16
N ASP A 167 3.73 24.49 -46.15
CA ASP A 167 3.52 23.11 -45.69
C ASP A 167 3.09 23.14 -44.22
N GLU A 168 1.78 23.10 -43.99
CA GLU A 168 1.18 23.31 -42.66
C GLU A 168 1.74 22.35 -41.59
N PRO A 169 1.83 21.02 -41.80
CA PRO A 169 2.43 20.11 -40.83
C PRO A 169 3.91 20.42 -40.50
N LEU A 170 4.72 20.74 -41.51
CA LEU A 170 6.14 21.06 -41.28
C LEU A 170 6.32 22.44 -40.63
N ASN A 171 5.47 23.40 -40.98
CA ASN A 171 5.44 24.70 -40.33
C ASN A 171 5.02 24.58 -38.86
N PHE A 172 4.06 23.70 -38.57
CA PHE A 172 3.63 23.38 -37.20
C PHE A 172 4.79 22.81 -36.37
N ILE A 173 5.51 21.81 -36.91
CA ILE A 173 6.71 21.26 -36.26
C ILE A 173 7.78 22.35 -36.07
N ALA A 174 8.03 23.17 -37.09
CA ALA A 174 8.99 24.27 -36.99
C ALA A 174 8.63 25.25 -35.87
N ASN A 175 7.36 25.66 -35.76
CA ASN A 175 6.91 26.56 -34.70
C ASN A 175 7.03 25.91 -33.30
N MET A 176 6.74 24.62 -33.19
CA MET A 176 6.91 23.87 -31.94
C MET A 176 8.36 23.86 -31.47
N LEU A 177 9.31 23.54 -32.37
CA LEU A 177 10.75 23.54 -32.08
C LEU A 177 11.29 24.94 -31.69
N LEU A 178 10.55 26.00 -32.04
CA LEU A 178 10.86 27.38 -31.70
C LEU A 178 10.22 27.86 -30.39
N GLY A 179 9.46 27.01 -29.70
CA GLY A 179 8.83 27.35 -28.42
C GLY A 179 7.54 28.17 -28.54
N ASP A 180 6.86 28.15 -29.70
CA ASP A 180 5.65 28.94 -29.93
C ASP A 180 4.46 28.42 -29.11
N ILE A 181 3.94 29.26 -28.20
CA ILE A 181 2.90 28.86 -27.22
C ILE A 181 1.56 28.50 -27.88
N ASP A 182 1.19 29.20 -28.95
CA ASP A 182 -0.05 28.94 -29.68
C ASP A 182 0.00 27.57 -30.38
N THR A 183 1.17 27.20 -30.90
CA THR A 183 1.41 25.86 -31.45
C THR A 183 1.25 24.77 -30.38
N PHE A 184 1.74 24.98 -29.15
CA PHE A 184 1.54 24.04 -28.05
C PHE A 184 0.09 23.94 -27.60
N LYS A 185 -0.63 25.05 -27.59
CA LYS A 185 -2.08 25.06 -27.32
C LYS A 185 -2.83 24.20 -28.33
N HIS A 186 -2.56 24.39 -29.62
CA HIS A 186 -3.14 23.56 -30.67
C HIS A 186 -2.72 22.09 -30.55
N ALA A 187 -1.48 21.80 -30.15
CA ALA A 187 -1.03 20.42 -29.90
C ALA A 187 -1.82 19.75 -28.77
N SER A 188 -2.12 20.47 -27.67
CA SER A 188 -2.95 19.96 -26.58
C SER A 188 -4.37 19.62 -27.02
N GLU A 189 -4.99 20.53 -27.76
CA GLU A 189 -6.35 20.37 -28.26
C GLU A 189 -6.44 19.19 -29.26
N SER A 190 -5.53 19.12 -30.22
CA SER A 190 -5.52 18.08 -31.27
C SER A 190 -5.17 16.68 -30.73
N LEU A 191 -4.27 16.57 -29.76
CA LEU A 191 -3.91 15.29 -29.16
C LEU A 191 -4.79 14.89 -27.98
N SER A 192 -5.70 15.77 -27.54
CA SER A 192 -6.50 15.59 -26.32
C SER A 192 -5.66 15.26 -25.08
N ARG A 193 -4.46 15.85 -25.00
CA ARG A 193 -3.48 15.62 -23.92
C ARG A 193 -3.57 16.70 -22.84
N PRO A 194 -3.41 16.34 -21.56
CA PRO A 194 -3.33 17.31 -20.49
C PRO A 194 -2.07 18.17 -20.61
N TRP A 195 -2.13 19.40 -20.10
CA TRP A 195 -1.06 20.40 -20.24
C TRP A 195 0.29 19.94 -19.65
N TYR A 196 0.26 19.11 -18.59
CA TYR A 196 1.47 18.63 -17.93
C TYR A 196 2.25 17.59 -18.74
N GLU A 197 1.62 16.91 -19.71
CA GLU A 197 2.33 16.03 -20.66
C GLU A 197 3.12 16.84 -21.70
N ILE A 198 2.71 18.09 -21.93
CA ILE A 198 3.27 19.00 -22.94
C ILE A 198 4.35 19.90 -22.32
N LEU A 199 4.22 20.17 -21.01
CA LEU A 199 5.09 21.05 -20.24
C LEU A 199 6.59 20.78 -20.44
N PRO A 200 7.10 19.52 -20.39
CA PRO A 200 8.53 19.28 -20.59
C PRO A 200 9.03 19.74 -21.96
N ALA A 201 8.28 19.45 -23.03
CA ALA A 201 8.61 19.91 -24.38
C ALA A 201 8.58 21.42 -24.47
N TYR A 202 7.53 22.04 -23.92
CA TYR A 202 7.42 23.49 -23.91
C TYR A 202 8.65 24.12 -23.24
N ILE A 203 9.05 23.66 -22.05
CA ILE A 203 10.24 24.16 -21.35
C ILE A 203 11.50 23.95 -22.21
N LEU A 204 11.67 22.76 -22.80
CA LEU A 204 12.80 22.44 -23.66
C LEU A 204 12.94 23.40 -24.84
N PHE A 205 11.83 23.80 -25.47
CA PHE A 205 11.86 24.67 -26.65
C PHE A 205 11.68 26.16 -26.34
N SER A 206 11.07 26.55 -25.23
CA SER A 206 10.94 27.95 -24.85
C SER A 206 12.20 28.46 -24.14
N ASN A 207 12.77 27.65 -23.23
CA ASN A 207 13.95 28.00 -22.46
C ASN A 207 14.81 26.74 -22.14
N PRO A 208 15.70 26.30 -23.05
CA PRO A 208 16.52 25.11 -22.85
C PRO A 208 17.57 25.23 -21.74
N THR A 209 17.80 26.46 -21.26
CA THR A 209 18.70 26.79 -20.15
C THR A 209 17.97 27.06 -18.84
N ALA A 210 16.67 26.74 -18.77
CA ALA A 210 15.86 26.95 -17.57
C ALA A 210 16.47 26.24 -16.35
N THR A 211 16.46 26.93 -15.23
CA THR A 211 16.85 26.44 -13.91
C THR A 211 15.60 26.06 -13.12
N VAL A 212 15.78 25.48 -11.94
CA VAL A 212 14.66 25.15 -11.03
C VAL A 212 13.85 26.40 -10.66
N ASN A 213 14.49 27.57 -10.58
CA ASN A 213 13.83 28.83 -10.24
C ASN A 213 12.91 29.34 -11.35
N ASP A 214 13.18 28.96 -12.60
CA ASP A 214 12.40 29.40 -13.77
C ASP A 214 11.13 28.55 -13.98
N LEU A 215 11.06 27.36 -13.34
CA LEU A 215 9.98 26.40 -13.55
C LEU A 215 8.61 26.98 -13.19
N ALA A 216 8.53 27.76 -12.12
CA ALA A 216 7.26 28.34 -11.66
C ALA A 216 6.62 29.24 -12.72
N ASP A 217 7.42 30.13 -13.31
CA ASP A 217 6.95 31.11 -14.29
C ASP A 217 6.59 30.42 -15.62
N LEU A 218 7.46 29.53 -16.12
CA LEU A 218 7.22 28.76 -17.34
C LEU A 218 5.98 27.86 -17.22
N THR A 219 5.79 27.23 -16.06
CA THR A 219 4.61 26.42 -15.76
C THR A 219 3.34 27.25 -15.78
N MET A 220 3.35 28.42 -15.14
CA MET A 220 2.17 29.29 -15.10
C MET A 220 1.86 29.91 -16.46
N GLU A 221 2.86 30.22 -17.27
CA GLU A 221 2.66 30.69 -18.64
C GLU A 221 1.88 29.65 -19.47
N LEU A 222 2.34 28.40 -19.48
CA LEU A 222 1.66 27.32 -20.19
C LEU A 222 0.28 26.99 -19.59
N TYR A 223 0.18 26.95 -18.26
CA TYR A 223 -1.08 26.65 -17.57
C TYR A 223 -2.15 27.71 -17.85
N ASN A 224 -1.79 28.98 -17.91
CA ASN A 224 -2.73 30.04 -18.26
C ASN A 224 -3.16 29.97 -19.73
N ALA A 225 -2.30 29.52 -20.63
CA ALA A 225 -2.61 29.39 -22.05
C ALA A 225 -3.48 28.15 -22.37
N ILE A 226 -3.25 27.03 -21.68
CA ILE A 226 -3.83 25.72 -21.99
C ILE A 226 -4.61 25.12 -20.81
N GLY A 227 -4.00 25.16 -19.62
CA GLY A 227 -4.38 24.37 -18.45
C GLY A 227 -5.80 24.56 -17.93
N VAL A 228 -6.39 25.76 -18.08
CA VAL A 228 -7.77 26.04 -17.62
C VAL A 228 -8.82 25.28 -18.44
N ASN A 229 -8.56 25.07 -19.73
CA ASN A 229 -9.48 24.40 -20.66
C ASN A 229 -8.95 23.05 -21.15
N ALA A 230 -7.91 22.51 -20.48
CA ALA A 230 -7.22 21.32 -20.97
C ALA A 230 -8.15 20.09 -20.94
N PRO A 231 -8.21 19.32 -22.04
CA PRO A 231 -8.93 18.05 -22.08
C PRO A 231 -8.32 17.05 -21.08
N ASN A 232 -9.16 16.19 -20.49
CA ASN A 232 -8.74 15.16 -19.54
C ASN A 232 -7.97 15.70 -18.32
N SER A 233 -8.29 16.91 -17.87
CA SER A 233 -7.63 17.53 -16.73
C SER A 233 -7.99 16.83 -15.42
N ASN A 234 -6.97 16.27 -14.77
CA ASN A 234 -7.07 15.76 -13.41
C ASN A 234 -6.74 16.90 -12.45
N THR A 235 -7.75 17.43 -11.76
CA THR A 235 -7.61 18.58 -10.83
C THR A 235 -6.53 18.34 -9.79
N PHE A 236 -6.44 17.12 -9.24
CA PHE A 236 -5.42 16.77 -8.26
C PHE A 236 -4.00 16.86 -8.85
N LEU A 237 -3.77 16.26 -10.02
CA LEU A 237 -2.46 16.35 -10.68
C LEU A 237 -2.11 17.79 -11.05
N ASN A 238 -3.08 18.60 -11.47
CA ASN A 238 -2.85 20.01 -11.76
C ASN A 238 -2.32 20.76 -10.54
N GLU A 239 -3.03 20.65 -9.41
CA GLU A 239 -2.65 21.32 -8.16
C GLU A 239 -1.30 20.81 -7.64
N PHE A 240 -1.08 19.49 -7.70
CA PHE A 240 0.18 18.87 -7.28
C PHE A 240 1.37 19.37 -8.11
N ILE A 241 1.27 19.29 -9.44
CA ILE A 241 2.35 19.67 -10.35
C ILE A 241 2.65 21.16 -10.22
N ILE A 242 1.62 22.01 -10.16
CA ILE A 242 1.81 23.46 -9.97
C ILE A 242 2.51 23.75 -8.64
N SER A 243 2.12 23.09 -7.55
CA SER A 243 2.73 23.28 -6.24
C SER A 243 4.20 22.85 -6.23
N LEU A 244 4.49 21.73 -6.88
CA LEU A 244 5.86 21.20 -6.98
C LEU A 244 6.75 22.10 -7.86
N MET A 245 6.25 22.58 -9.00
CA MET A 245 6.97 23.52 -9.89
C MET A 245 7.24 24.87 -9.21
N LYS A 246 6.39 25.27 -8.25
CA LYS A 246 6.60 26.44 -7.38
C LYS A 246 7.52 26.16 -6.19
N MET A 247 8.15 24.99 -6.13
CA MET A 247 9.00 24.52 -5.03
C MET A 247 8.29 24.45 -3.67
N LYS A 248 6.95 24.38 -3.68
CA LYS A 248 6.12 24.19 -2.48
C LYS A 248 5.84 22.71 -2.23
N TRP A 249 6.89 21.93 -2.06
CA TRP A 249 6.81 20.48 -1.98
C TRP A 249 6.01 19.98 -0.77
N ILE A 250 6.02 20.70 0.36
CA ILE A 250 5.21 20.34 1.55
C ILE A 250 3.71 20.44 1.25
N GLU A 251 3.29 21.52 0.57
CA GLU A 251 1.91 21.71 0.12
C GLU A 251 1.52 20.59 -0.86
N ALA A 252 2.40 20.26 -1.82
CA ALA A 252 2.17 19.19 -2.78
C ALA A 252 1.98 17.82 -2.09
N LEU A 253 2.85 17.46 -1.14
CA LEU A 253 2.77 16.18 -0.43
C LEU A 253 1.59 16.10 0.55
N ASN A 254 1.19 17.23 1.16
CA ASN A 254 -0.02 17.30 1.98
C ASN A 254 -1.29 17.11 1.14
N ASN A 255 -1.35 17.72 -0.04
CA ASN A 255 -2.44 17.49 -0.97
C ASN A 255 -2.48 16.01 -1.39
N LEU A 256 -1.32 15.39 -1.62
CA LEU A 256 -1.23 13.96 -1.89
C LEU A 256 -1.73 13.10 -0.71
N ALA A 257 -1.45 13.49 0.53
CA ALA A 257 -1.93 12.80 1.73
C ALA A 257 -3.46 12.92 1.92
N SER A 258 -4.12 13.90 1.30
CA SER A 258 -5.58 14.03 1.37
C SER A 258 -6.32 12.96 0.55
N VAL A 259 -5.62 12.28 -0.37
CA VAL A 259 -6.18 11.24 -1.24
C VAL A 259 -5.87 9.87 -0.65
N THR A 260 -6.88 9.18 -0.08
CA THR A 260 -6.71 7.90 0.62
C THR A 260 -5.98 6.84 -0.21
N SER A 261 -6.29 6.74 -1.51
CA SER A 261 -5.64 5.76 -2.41
C SER A 261 -4.16 6.03 -2.69
N LEU A 262 -3.66 7.22 -2.32
CA LEU A 262 -2.28 7.66 -2.54
C LEU A 262 -1.51 7.90 -1.23
N LEU A 263 -2.07 7.53 -0.07
CA LEU A 263 -1.41 7.71 1.23
C LEU A 263 -0.04 7.01 1.30
N TRP A 264 0.06 5.79 0.74
CA TRP A 264 1.33 5.07 0.62
C TRP A 264 2.38 5.93 -0.11
N LEU A 265 1.98 6.56 -1.21
CA LEU A 265 2.87 7.41 -2.00
C LEU A 265 3.35 8.61 -1.19
N SER A 266 2.42 9.28 -0.49
CA SER A 266 2.77 10.45 0.33
C SER A 266 3.75 10.11 1.45
N VAL A 267 3.47 9.05 2.23
CA VAL A 267 4.36 8.59 3.33
C VAL A 267 5.77 8.31 2.82
N HIS A 268 5.89 7.56 1.73
CA HIS A 268 7.20 7.17 1.23
C HIS A 268 7.96 8.33 0.57
N LEU A 269 7.27 9.26 -0.09
CA LEU A 269 7.91 10.47 -0.63
C LEU A 269 8.37 11.41 0.48
N PHE A 270 7.55 11.62 1.52
CA PHE A 270 7.97 12.40 2.71
C PHE A 270 9.22 11.80 3.34
N ASP A 271 9.22 10.49 3.60
CA ASP A 271 10.35 9.80 4.21
C ASP A 271 11.62 9.88 3.34
N LEU A 272 11.47 9.70 2.03
CA LEU A 272 12.57 9.74 1.08
C LEU A 272 13.19 11.13 0.96
N ILE A 273 12.37 12.18 0.83
CA ILE A 273 12.84 13.56 0.70
C ILE A 273 13.60 13.99 1.96
N LEU A 274 13.06 13.67 3.14
CA LEU A 274 13.72 14.01 4.40
C LEU A 274 15.03 13.26 4.59
N LYS A 275 15.09 11.97 4.21
CA LYS A 275 16.33 11.18 4.27
C LYS A 275 17.42 11.63 3.29
N ILE A 276 17.04 12.29 2.18
CA ILE A 276 18.00 12.81 1.20
C ILE A 276 18.64 14.10 1.72
N ASP A 277 17.86 14.92 2.42
CA ASP A 277 18.28 16.24 2.87
C ASP A 277 17.68 16.53 4.26
N ASP A 278 18.39 16.06 5.29
CA ASP A 278 18.00 16.26 6.69
C ASP A 278 17.91 17.74 7.06
N SER A 279 18.53 18.65 6.30
CA SER A 279 18.44 20.10 6.54
C SER A 279 17.03 20.66 6.32
N ARG A 280 16.17 19.92 5.61
CA ARG A 280 14.76 20.24 5.41
C ARG A 280 13.90 19.90 6.61
N LEU A 281 14.41 19.15 7.58
CA LEU A 281 13.64 18.76 8.76
C LEU A 281 13.48 19.97 9.70
N THR A 282 12.24 20.38 9.89
CA THR A 282 11.83 21.36 10.90
C THR A 282 10.74 20.75 11.79
N GLU A 283 10.50 21.33 12.95
CA GLU A 283 9.46 20.85 13.88
C GLU A 283 8.06 20.83 13.22
N GLU A 284 7.76 21.83 12.40
CA GLU A 284 6.51 21.90 11.63
C GLU A 284 6.41 20.76 10.60
N ILE A 285 7.48 20.49 9.87
CA ILE A 285 7.52 19.43 8.85
C ILE A 285 7.46 18.05 9.50
N GLU A 286 8.08 17.88 10.67
CA GLU A 286 8.00 16.64 11.44
C GLU A 286 6.59 16.37 11.94
N ALA A 287 5.88 17.40 12.44
CA ALA A 287 4.47 17.27 12.83
C ALA A 287 3.56 16.89 11.65
N ILE A 288 3.81 17.47 10.47
CA ILE A 288 3.11 17.11 9.23
C ILE A 288 3.40 15.66 8.85
N ARG A 289 4.68 15.26 8.83
CA ARG A 289 5.10 13.88 8.54
C ARG A 289 4.41 12.89 9.47
N ASP A 290 4.41 13.16 10.77
CA ASP A 290 3.80 12.28 11.76
C ASP A 290 2.29 12.15 11.54
N THR A 291 1.62 13.24 11.14
CA THR A 291 0.19 13.24 10.78
C THR A 291 -0.07 12.35 9.56
N VAL A 292 0.77 12.41 8.53
CA VAL A 292 0.62 11.57 7.33
C VAL A 292 0.89 10.10 7.64
N PHE A 293 1.93 9.81 8.43
CA PHE A 293 2.31 8.45 8.84
C PHE A 293 1.23 7.79 9.68
N ILE A 294 0.69 8.49 10.68
CA ILE A 294 -0.38 7.94 11.51
C ILE A 294 -1.67 7.75 10.71
N THR A 295 -1.97 8.65 9.77
CA THR A 295 -3.14 8.52 8.88
C THR A 295 -3.02 7.26 8.01
N TYR A 296 -1.85 7.01 7.45
CA TYR A 296 -1.61 5.81 6.67
C TYR A 296 -1.65 4.53 7.52
N ALA A 297 -1.06 4.53 8.71
CA ALA A 297 -1.13 3.41 9.64
C ALA A 297 -2.59 3.07 9.99
N LYS A 298 -3.40 4.08 10.32
CA LYS A 298 -4.84 3.94 10.59
C LYS A 298 -5.60 3.34 9.40
N GLU A 299 -5.27 3.78 8.19
CA GLU A 299 -5.91 3.23 6.99
C GLU A 299 -5.55 1.76 6.76
N ILE A 300 -4.30 1.34 7.02
CA ILE A 300 -3.94 -0.08 6.96
C ILE A 300 -4.75 -0.88 7.99
N PHE A 301 -4.78 -0.45 9.26
CA PHE A 301 -5.55 -1.13 10.31
C PHE A 301 -7.04 -1.25 9.96
N ARG A 302 -7.61 -0.24 9.30
CA ARG A 302 -9.02 -0.23 8.89
C ARG A 302 -9.31 -1.14 7.70
N THR A 303 -8.40 -1.20 6.73
CA THR A 303 -8.66 -1.84 5.43
C THR A 303 -8.25 -3.30 5.37
N THR A 304 -7.34 -3.74 6.24
CA THR A 304 -6.81 -5.11 6.16
C THR A 304 -6.62 -5.78 7.51
N THR A 305 -6.88 -7.08 7.53
CA THR A 305 -6.51 -8.00 8.62
C THR A 305 -5.52 -9.05 8.14
N ASN A 306 -4.69 -8.67 7.16
CA ASN A 306 -3.59 -9.48 6.67
C ASN A 306 -2.43 -9.41 7.67
N PRO A 307 -2.00 -10.54 8.26
CA PRO A 307 -0.92 -10.56 9.25
C PRO A 307 0.40 -10.01 8.73
N LYS A 308 0.62 -9.98 7.40
CA LYS A 308 1.84 -9.41 6.81
C LYS A 308 1.86 -7.88 6.78
N LEU A 309 0.70 -7.22 6.82
CA LEU A 309 0.58 -5.77 6.70
C LEU A 309 0.40 -5.07 8.05
N ILE A 310 -0.12 -5.77 9.05
CA ILE A 310 -0.29 -5.24 10.41
C ILE A 310 1.05 -4.78 11.03
N PRO A 311 2.16 -5.54 10.95
CA PRO A 311 3.46 -5.06 11.43
C PRO A 311 3.93 -3.77 10.75
N CYS A 312 3.60 -3.59 9.46
CA CYS A 312 3.93 -2.36 8.74
C CYS A 312 3.16 -1.17 9.33
N ALA A 313 1.86 -1.32 9.61
CA ALA A 313 1.05 -0.27 10.22
C ALA A 313 1.60 0.15 11.59
N VAL A 314 1.98 -0.82 12.42
CA VAL A 314 2.63 -0.57 13.72
C VAL A 314 3.93 0.17 13.52
N THR A 315 4.78 -0.26 12.59
CA THR A 315 6.07 0.38 12.31
C THR A 315 5.90 1.85 11.95
N TYR A 316 4.92 2.19 11.11
CA TYR A 316 4.62 3.58 10.76
C TYR A 316 4.11 4.39 11.96
N ALA A 317 3.21 3.83 12.77
CA ALA A 317 2.72 4.51 13.97
C ALA A 317 3.85 4.76 14.98
N PHE A 318 4.73 3.78 15.18
CA PHE A 318 5.87 3.88 16.09
C PHE A 318 7.01 4.78 15.59
N ALA A 319 7.02 5.12 14.30
CA ALA A 319 7.94 6.09 13.72
C ALA A 319 7.53 7.56 13.96
N THR A 320 6.38 7.82 14.59
CA THR A 320 5.90 9.15 15.00
C THR A 320 6.31 9.50 16.43
N LYS A 321 6.16 10.74 16.92
CA LYS A 321 6.51 11.11 18.31
C LYS A 321 5.40 10.84 19.32
N ASP A 322 4.18 11.29 19.05
CA ASP A 322 3.16 11.49 20.09
C ASP A 322 1.99 10.49 20.08
N TYR A 323 1.93 9.59 19.08
CA TYR A 323 0.67 8.90 18.74
C TYR A 323 0.75 7.36 18.76
N LYS A 324 1.77 6.79 19.41
CA LYS A 324 2.10 5.36 19.30
C LYS A 324 1.07 4.47 20.00
N TYR A 325 0.85 4.69 21.29
CA TYR A 325 0.10 3.77 22.14
C TYR A 325 -1.42 3.97 22.03
N ASP A 326 -1.87 5.23 22.08
CA ASP A 326 -3.30 5.59 22.10
C ASP A 326 -4.07 5.14 20.85
N TYR A 327 -3.39 4.88 19.74
CA TYR A 327 -4.03 4.39 18.51
C TYR A 327 -3.74 2.93 18.22
N VAL A 328 -2.51 2.45 18.39
CA VAL A 328 -2.16 1.08 17.99
C VAL A 328 -2.90 0.06 18.83
N GLU A 329 -2.95 0.24 20.16
CA GLU A 329 -3.56 -0.75 21.04
C GLU A 329 -5.05 -0.96 20.78
N PRO A 330 -5.91 0.10 20.69
CA PRO A 330 -7.33 -0.09 20.42
C PRO A 330 -7.61 -0.81 19.09
N PHE A 331 -6.87 -0.48 18.03
CA PHE A 331 -7.04 -1.15 16.74
C PHE A 331 -6.66 -2.63 16.82
N MET A 332 -5.54 -2.94 17.48
CA MET A 332 -5.10 -4.34 17.65
C MET A 332 -6.12 -5.16 18.44
N ILE A 333 -6.67 -4.60 19.53
CA ILE A 333 -7.71 -5.25 20.34
C ILE A 333 -8.97 -5.53 19.50
N ILE A 334 -9.45 -4.53 18.76
CA ILE A 334 -10.64 -4.66 17.90
C ILE A 334 -10.42 -5.71 16.80
N ILE A 335 -9.25 -5.75 16.18
CA ILE A 335 -8.91 -6.73 15.14
C ILE A 335 -8.84 -8.14 15.72
N ALA A 336 -8.23 -8.30 16.91
CA ALA A 336 -8.16 -9.58 17.59
C ALA A 336 -9.55 -10.14 17.92
N GLU A 337 -10.45 -9.31 18.45
CA GLU A 337 -11.80 -9.73 18.83
C GLU A 337 -12.65 -10.16 17.62
N ASN A 338 -12.56 -9.43 16.50
CA ASN A 338 -13.43 -9.62 15.35
C ASN A 338 -12.94 -10.71 14.39
N ASP A 339 -11.63 -10.73 14.12
CA ASP A 339 -11.04 -11.57 13.07
C ASP A 339 -10.12 -12.66 13.62
N GLY A 340 -9.63 -12.51 14.85
CA GLY A 340 -8.77 -13.47 15.52
C GLY A 340 -9.27 -14.91 15.50
N PRO A 341 -10.53 -15.20 15.89
CA PRO A 341 -11.06 -16.56 15.90
C PRO A 341 -11.05 -17.26 14.53
N LYS A 342 -11.01 -16.50 13.44
CA LYS A 342 -10.98 -17.02 12.06
C LYS A 342 -9.56 -17.14 11.51
N LYS A 343 -8.58 -16.50 12.16
CA LYS A 343 -7.22 -16.30 11.66
C LYS A 343 -6.20 -16.46 12.80
N PRO A 344 -5.79 -17.69 13.13
CA PRO A 344 -4.82 -17.92 14.21
C PRO A 344 -3.47 -17.21 13.96
N ASP A 345 -2.99 -17.20 12.71
CA ASP A 345 -1.75 -16.51 12.31
C ASP A 345 -1.78 -15.00 12.62
N LEU A 346 -2.97 -14.39 12.58
CA LEU A 346 -3.17 -12.98 12.94
C LEU A 346 -2.95 -12.78 14.43
N ILE A 347 -3.50 -13.66 15.27
CA ILE A 347 -3.33 -13.58 16.72
C ILE A 347 -1.87 -13.77 17.12
N GLU A 348 -1.18 -14.75 16.52
CA GLU A 348 0.26 -14.94 16.75
C GLU A 348 1.06 -13.67 16.40
N THR A 349 0.72 -13.05 15.26
CA THR A 349 1.34 -11.79 14.84
C THR A 349 1.06 -10.66 15.83
N LEU A 350 -0.19 -10.50 16.28
CA LEU A 350 -0.56 -9.45 17.24
C LEU A 350 0.15 -9.64 18.59
N ILE A 351 0.22 -10.86 19.10
CA ILE A 351 0.94 -11.18 20.34
C ILE A 351 2.43 -10.87 20.20
N LYS A 352 3.04 -11.29 19.09
CA LYS A 352 4.44 -10.99 18.80
C LYS A 352 4.70 -9.48 18.77
N ILE A 353 3.82 -8.71 18.13
CA ILE A 353 3.89 -7.24 18.15
C ILE A 353 3.81 -6.71 19.58
N CYS A 354 2.86 -7.19 20.39
CA CYS A 354 2.73 -6.73 21.77
C CYS A 354 4.02 -6.99 22.58
N GLN A 355 4.66 -8.14 22.36
CA GLN A 355 5.92 -8.48 23.02
C GLN A 355 7.09 -7.62 22.51
N GLU A 356 7.23 -7.46 21.19
CA GLU A 356 8.31 -6.69 20.57
C GLU A 356 8.28 -5.20 20.96
N TYR A 357 7.08 -4.62 21.08
CA TYR A 357 6.88 -3.20 21.39
C TYR A 357 6.49 -2.94 22.85
N ALA A 358 6.52 -3.96 23.71
CA ALA A 358 6.15 -3.90 25.12
C ALA A 358 4.75 -3.31 25.39
N LEU A 359 3.77 -3.69 24.56
CA LEU A 359 2.35 -3.31 24.68
C LEU A 359 1.62 -4.23 25.66
N TYR A 360 1.95 -4.14 26.94
CA TYR A 360 1.39 -5.02 27.98
C TYR A 360 -0.13 -4.91 28.11
N HIS A 361 -0.66 -3.69 28.05
CA HIS A 361 -2.10 -3.44 28.13
C HIS A 361 -2.84 -4.08 26.94
N ALA A 362 -2.36 -3.87 25.71
CA ALA A 362 -2.93 -4.53 24.53
C ALA A 362 -2.87 -6.05 24.62
N TYR A 363 -1.77 -6.62 25.11
CA TYR A 363 -1.64 -8.07 25.30
C TYR A 363 -2.72 -8.63 26.25
N GLN A 364 -2.91 -7.96 27.40
CA GLN A 364 -3.94 -8.34 28.37
C GLN A 364 -5.34 -8.19 27.79
N GLU A 365 -5.65 -7.07 27.14
CA GLU A 365 -6.97 -6.86 26.55
C GLU A 365 -7.27 -7.82 25.39
N ILE A 366 -6.29 -8.15 24.56
CA ILE A 366 -6.43 -9.14 23.48
C ILE A 366 -6.73 -10.53 24.05
N THR A 367 -5.94 -10.99 25.02
CA THR A 367 -6.13 -12.31 25.63
C THR A 367 -7.47 -12.39 26.36
N LEU A 368 -7.89 -11.33 27.07
CA LEU A 368 -9.20 -11.23 27.69
C LEU A 368 -10.35 -11.27 26.66
N ALA A 369 -10.25 -10.48 25.58
CA ALA A 369 -11.25 -10.45 24.52
C ALA A 369 -11.41 -11.82 23.86
N LEU A 370 -10.30 -12.52 23.60
CA LEU A 370 -10.31 -13.89 23.06
C LEU A 370 -10.96 -14.87 24.05
N SER A 371 -10.61 -14.84 25.35
CA SER A 371 -11.26 -15.66 26.36
C SER A 371 -12.77 -15.48 26.38
N CYS A 372 -13.23 -14.23 26.47
CA CYS A 372 -14.65 -13.88 26.45
C CYS A 372 -15.35 -14.35 25.16
N ARG A 373 -14.67 -14.23 24.00
CA ARG A 373 -15.19 -14.67 22.72
C ARG A 373 -15.42 -16.19 22.68
N TYR A 374 -14.41 -16.97 23.07
CA TYR A 374 -14.51 -18.43 23.08
C TYR A 374 -15.47 -18.96 24.16
N LEU A 375 -15.63 -18.25 25.29
CA LEU A 375 -16.70 -18.55 26.25
C LEU A 375 -18.08 -18.44 25.62
N ARG A 376 -18.33 -17.38 24.83
CA ARG A 376 -19.60 -17.19 24.11
C ARG A 376 -19.82 -18.28 23.06
N ASP A 377 -18.76 -18.71 22.38
CA ASP A 377 -18.79 -19.76 21.38
C ASP A 377 -18.80 -21.18 22.01
N LYS A 378 -18.80 -21.29 23.35
CA LYS A 378 -18.78 -22.52 24.15
C LYS A 378 -17.56 -23.42 23.93
N ASP A 379 -16.46 -22.84 23.43
CA ASP A 379 -15.17 -23.52 23.36
C ASP A 379 -14.39 -23.24 24.65
N TRP A 380 -14.71 -24.03 25.67
CA TRP A 380 -14.18 -23.85 27.03
C TRP A 380 -12.67 -24.06 27.12
N SER A 381 -12.12 -24.98 26.32
CA SER A 381 -10.67 -25.27 26.35
C SER A 381 -9.88 -24.06 25.85
N THR A 382 -10.27 -23.51 24.71
CA THR A 382 -9.59 -22.36 24.12
C THR A 382 -9.81 -21.09 24.95
N ALA A 383 -10.98 -20.93 25.56
CA ALA A 383 -11.26 -19.82 26.47
C ALA A 383 -10.33 -19.80 27.69
N LEU A 384 -10.15 -20.96 28.34
CA LEU A 384 -9.24 -21.12 29.48
C LEU A 384 -7.77 -20.95 29.05
N TYR A 385 -7.42 -21.39 27.84
CA TYR A 385 -6.07 -21.21 27.30
C TYR A 385 -5.69 -19.72 27.26
N TRP A 386 -6.56 -18.90 26.66
CA TRP A 386 -6.33 -17.46 26.59
C TRP A 386 -6.38 -16.78 27.97
N ALA A 387 -7.15 -17.33 28.92
CA ALA A 387 -7.21 -16.78 30.27
C ALA A 387 -5.91 -17.04 31.03
N LEU A 388 -5.31 -18.23 30.87
CA LEU A 388 -3.99 -18.53 31.43
C LEU A 388 -2.90 -17.63 30.82
N GLN A 389 -2.99 -17.34 29.52
CA GLN A 389 -2.06 -16.43 28.84
C GLN A 389 -2.20 -14.97 29.29
N ASN A 390 -3.32 -14.55 29.88
CA ASN A 390 -3.54 -13.17 30.32
C ASN A 390 -2.66 -12.76 31.52
N GLU A 391 -2.15 -13.74 32.27
CA GLU A 391 -1.34 -13.56 33.49
C GLU A 391 -2.07 -12.83 34.66
N SER A 392 -3.36 -12.49 34.51
CA SER A 392 -4.19 -11.94 35.59
C SER A 392 -4.96 -13.04 36.33
N ILE A 393 -4.74 -13.13 37.65
CA ILE A 393 -5.43 -14.09 38.52
C ILE A 393 -6.95 -13.85 38.49
N ASP A 394 -7.39 -12.60 38.50
CA ASP A 394 -8.81 -12.23 38.49
C ASP A 394 -9.51 -12.70 37.20
N VAL A 395 -8.84 -12.57 36.06
CA VAL A 395 -9.36 -13.03 34.75
C VAL A 395 -9.43 -14.55 34.73
N MET A 396 -8.38 -15.23 35.18
CA MET A 396 -8.35 -16.69 35.27
C MET A 396 -9.49 -17.21 36.15
N GLU A 397 -9.68 -16.63 37.34
CA GLU A 397 -10.76 -17.01 38.26
C GLU A 397 -12.14 -16.79 37.66
N THR A 398 -12.36 -15.62 37.03
CA THR A 398 -13.64 -15.28 36.43
C THR A 398 -14.00 -16.24 35.28
N VAL A 399 -13.04 -16.53 34.40
CA VAL A 399 -13.25 -17.47 33.28
C VAL A 399 -13.46 -18.88 33.79
N ALA A 400 -12.67 -19.35 34.77
CA ALA A 400 -12.82 -20.67 35.37
C ALA A 400 -14.18 -20.84 36.07
N TYR A 401 -14.61 -19.83 36.83
CA TYR A 401 -15.92 -19.81 37.47
C TYR A 401 -17.05 -19.86 36.44
N PHE A 402 -16.93 -19.10 35.34
CA PHE A 402 -17.93 -19.12 34.27
C PHE A 402 -18.01 -20.51 33.60
N VAL A 403 -16.87 -21.17 33.34
CA VAL A 403 -16.83 -22.53 32.79
C VAL A 403 -17.50 -23.51 33.74
N LEU A 404 -17.19 -23.45 35.05
CA LEU A 404 -17.80 -24.33 36.05
C LEU A 404 -19.33 -24.23 36.05
N LEU A 405 -19.88 -23.02 36.00
CA LEU A 405 -21.33 -22.80 36.04
C LEU A 405 -22.07 -23.18 34.75
N ASN A 406 -21.42 -23.08 33.59
CA ASN A 406 -22.11 -23.14 32.29
C ASN A 406 -21.73 -24.36 31.43
N ALA A 407 -20.61 -25.02 31.69
CA ALA A 407 -20.19 -26.19 30.94
C ALA A 407 -20.88 -27.46 31.48
N SER A 408 -21.28 -28.36 30.58
CA SER A 408 -21.77 -29.68 30.99
C SER A 408 -20.64 -30.55 31.56
N PRO A 409 -20.93 -31.54 32.42
CA PRO A 409 -19.90 -32.46 32.94
C PRO A 409 -19.08 -33.14 31.83
N SER A 410 -19.72 -33.48 30.71
CA SER A 410 -19.06 -34.02 29.51
C SER A 410 -18.09 -33.02 28.84
N ALA A 411 -18.42 -31.73 28.84
CA ALA A 411 -17.58 -30.69 28.27
C ALA A 411 -16.38 -30.37 29.19
N ILE A 412 -16.59 -30.39 30.50
CA ILE A 412 -15.52 -30.24 31.50
C ILE A 412 -14.53 -31.40 31.39
N LYS A 413 -15.00 -32.64 31.21
CA LYS A 413 -14.13 -33.79 30.93
C LYS A 413 -13.31 -33.62 29.64
N GLY A 414 -13.86 -32.94 28.64
CA GLY A 414 -13.21 -32.69 27.36
C GLY A 414 -12.13 -31.61 27.39
N LEU A 415 -11.89 -30.95 28.54
CA LEU A 415 -10.90 -29.88 28.67
C LEU A 415 -9.48 -30.41 28.44
N ASN A 416 -8.89 -30.04 27.30
CA ASN A 416 -7.54 -30.50 26.95
C ASN A 416 -6.43 -29.70 27.66
N ILE A 417 -6.77 -28.54 28.22
CA ILE A 417 -5.81 -27.63 28.84
C ILE A 417 -5.14 -28.21 30.10
N PHE A 418 -5.80 -29.16 30.77
CA PHE A 418 -5.30 -29.79 31.99
C PHE A 418 -4.39 -30.99 31.74
N LYS A 419 -4.09 -31.32 30.47
CA LYS A 419 -3.17 -32.41 30.11
C LYS A 419 -1.70 -31.98 30.19
N GLU A 420 -1.43 -30.68 30.19
CA GLU A 420 -0.09 -30.11 30.32
C GLU A 420 0.07 -29.52 31.72
N GLU A 421 1.19 -29.81 32.39
CA GLU A 421 1.49 -29.22 33.70
C GLU A 421 1.68 -27.71 33.54
N ASN A 422 0.82 -26.93 34.18
CA ASN A 422 0.84 -25.48 34.09
C ASN A 422 0.92 -24.88 35.50
N GLU A 423 2.09 -24.39 35.90
CA GLU A 423 2.35 -23.90 37.26
C GLU A 423 1.40 -22.74 37.66
N VAL A 424 0.89 -22.01 36.67
CA VAL A 424 -0.04 -20.89 36.85
C VAL A 424 -1.39 -21.35 37.42
N ILE A 425 -1.82 -22.59 37.15
CA ILE A 425 -3.07 -23.15 37.69
C ILE A 425 -3.05 -23.16 39.23
N ASN A 426 -1.88 -23.34 39.84
CA ASN A 426 -1.73 -23.38 41.30
C ASN A 426 -1.90 -22.01 41.97
N GLN A 427 -2.05 -20.94 41.20
CA GLN A 427 -2.23 -19.59 41.74
C GLN A 427 -3.70 -19.23 41.97
N SER A 428 -4.64 -19.95 41.33
CA SER A 428 -6.09 -19.71 41.44
C SER A 428 -6.79 -20.88 42.13
N ASP A 429 -7.56 -20.61 43.17
CA ASP A 429 -8.29 -21.64 43.91
C ASP A 429 -9.45 -22.22 43.11
N VAL A 430 -10.13 -21.38 42.31
CA VAL A 430 -11.19 -21.82 41.39
C VAL A 430 -10.62 -22.69 40.27
N MET A 431 -9.43 -22.35 39.75
CA MET A 431 -8.79 -23.16 38.71
C MET A 431 -8.30 -24.51 39.24
N LYS A 432 -7.75 -24.55 40.47
CA LYS A 432 -7.45 -25.81 41.16
C LYS A 432 -8.70 -26.65 41.32
N PHE A 433 -9.81 -26.06 41.76
CA PHE A 433 -11.08 -26.78 41.91
C PHE A 433 -11.55 -27.35 40.56
N LEU A 434 -11.52 -26.55 39.49
CA LEU A 434 -11.90 -27.00 38.15
C LEU A 434 -11.01 -28.15 37.64
N LEU A 435 -9.70 -28.13 37.91
CA LEU A 435 -8.79 -29.23 37.60
C LEU A 435 -9.18 -30.52 38.35
N HIS A 436 -9.37 -30.46 39.66
CA HIS A 436 -9.77 -31.63 40.46
C HIS A 436 -11.14 -32.16 40.03
N PHE A 437 -12.06 -31.26 39.66
CA PHE A 437 -13.38 -31.63 39.16
C PHE A 437 -13.31 -32.27 37.76
N HIS A 438 -12.40 -31.81 36.89
CA HIS A 438 -12.09 -32.47 35.63
C HIS A 438 -11.57 -33.90 35.86
N GLU A 439 -10.58 -34.07 36.74
CA GLU A 439 -10.00 -35.39 37.07
C GLU A 439 -11.05 -36.36 37.64
N PHE A 440 -11.94 -35.86 38.50
CA PHE A 440 -13.07 -36.62 39.02
C PHE A 440 -13.96 -37.17 37.88
N ASN A 441 -14.37 -36.30 36.95
CA ASN A 441 -15.22 -36.69 35.81
C ASN A 441 -14.52 -37.70 34.89
N VAL A 442 -13.20 -37.55 34.66
CA VAL A 442 -12.40 -38.51 33.91
C VAL A 442 -12.35 -39.87 34.61
N ALA A 443 -12.13 -39.90 35.93
CA ALA A 443 -12.08 -41.13 36.72
C ALA A 443 -13.44 -41.85 36.78
N LEU A 444 -14.53 -41.09 36.93
CA LEU A 444 -15.89 -41.62 37.00
C LEU A 444 -16.29 -42.33 35.70
N GLU A 445 -16.00 -41.73 34.53
CA GLU A 445 -16.28 -42.35 33.24
C GLU A 445 -15.34 -43.53 32.93
N GLY A 446 -14.08 -43.43 33.35
CA GLY A 446 -13.11 -44.54 33.31
C GLY A 446 -13.50 -45.74 34.19
N ARG A 447 -14.57 -45.62 34.98
CA ARG A 447 -15.04 -46.58 36.00
C ARG A 447 -14.01 -46.85 37.10
N ASP A 448 -13.09 -45.94 37.33
CA ASP A 448 -12.17 -45.98 38.48
C ASP A 448 -12.87 -45.36 39.70
N ILE A 449 -13.85 -46.10 40.23
CA ILE A 449 -14.69 -45.66 41.34
C ILE A 449 -13.87 -45.32 42.61
N PRO A 450 -12.85 -46.10 43.02
CA PRO A 450 -12.04 -45.74 44.19
C PRO A 450 -11.34 -44.39 44.04
N ARG A 451 -10.76 -44.11 42.87
CA ARG A 451 -10.11 -42.82 42.60
C ARG A 451 -11.12 -41.68 42.52
N ALA A 452 -12.26 -41.89 41.86
CA ALA A 452 -13.32 -40.89 41.77
C ALA A 452 -13.88 -40.53 43.16
N THR A 453 -14.09 -41.51 44.04
CA THR A 453 -14.54 -41.26 45.41
C THR A 453 -13.50 -40.49 46.23
N GLY A 454 -12.21 -40.80 46.08
CA GLY A 454 -11.13 -40.05 46.73
C GLY A 454 -11.09 -38.59 46.27
N LEU A 455 -11.14 -38.35 44.97
CA LEU A 455 -11.15 -37.00 44.40
C LEU A 455 -12.40 -36.20 44.80
N LEU A 456 -13.58 -36.85 44.87
CA LEU A 456 -14.81 -36.19 45.33
C LEU A 456 -14.76 -35.81 46.80
N HIS A 457 -14.18 -36.68 47.64
CA HIS A 457 -13.94 -36.38 49.05
C HIS A 457 -12.99 -35.18 49.21
N ASP A 458 -11.91 -35.14 48.43
CA ASP A 458 -10.94 -34.04 48.47
C ASP A 458 -11.54 -32.72 47.94
N LEU A 459 -12.39 -32.77 46.92
CA LEU A 459 -13.17 -31.62 46.42
C LEU A 459 -14.11 -31.04 47.50
N ILE A 460 -14.73 -31.90 48.32
CA ILE A 460 -15.63 -31.45 49.40
C ILE A 460 -14.86 -30.86 50.58
N ILE A 461 -13.72 -31.44 50.94
CA ILE A 461 -12.94 -31.00 52.11
C ILE A 461 -12.05 -29.81 51.82
N SER A 462 -11.54 -29.67 50.58
CA SER A 462 -10.59 -28.61 50.20
C SER A 462 -11.15 -27.19 50.35
N ASN A 463 -12.46 -27.02 50.48
CA ASN A 463 -13.15 -25.72 50.59
C ASN A 463 -12.81 -24.75 49.43
N LEU A 464 -12.36 -25.29 48.29
CA LEU A 464 -12.07 -24.55 47.06
C LEU A 464 -13.30 -24.41 46.16
N ALA A 465 -14.39 -25.10 46.51
CA ALA A 465 -15.63 -25.09 45.75
C ALA A 465 -16.33 -23.73 45.87
N PRO A 466 -16.74 -23.11 44.75
CA PRO A 466 -17.59 -21.93 44.83
C PRO A 466 -18.93 -22.26 45.52
N PRO A 467 -19.50 -21.35 46.32
CA PRO A 467 -20.68 -21.64 47.15
C PRO A 467 -21.87 -22.17 46.35
N GLU A 468 -22.07 -21.66 45.14
CA GLU A 468 -23.17 -22.04 44.25
C GLU A 468 -23.00 -23.45 43.66
N PHE A 469 -21.77 -23.98 43.65
CA PHE A 469 -21.44 -25.27 43.07
C PHE A 469 -21.50 -26.43 44.07
N VAL A 470 -21.64 -26.13 45.36
CA VAL A 470 -21.70 -27.12 46.44
C VAL A 470 -22.85 -28.10 46.24
N HIS A 471 -24.00 -27.65 45.73
CA HIS A 471 -25.14 -28.54 45.44
C HIS A 471 -24.83 -29.56 44.34
N VAL A 472 -24.08 -29.17 43.31
CA VAL A 472 -23.66 -30.07 42.22
C VAL A 472 -22.73 -31.17 42.76
N LEU A 473 -21.86 -30.83 43.72
CA LEU A 473 -21.02 -31.84 44.39
C LEU A 473 -21.87 -32.87 45.15
N PHE A 474 -22.94 -32.46 45.81
CA PHE A 474 -23.85 -33.39 46.50
C PHE A 474 -24.62 -34.29 45.52
N ASP A 475 -25.05 -33.78 44.38
CA ASP A 475 -25.66 -34.60 43.32
C ASP A 475 -24.66 -35.63 42.77
N ASN A 476 -23.40 -35.25 42.59
CA ASN A 476 -22.34 -36.17 42.16
C ASN A 476 -22.06 -37.29 43.18
N ILE A 477 -22.31 -37.08 44.48
CA ILE A 477 -22.24 -38.16 45.49
C ILE A 477 -23.29 -39.23 45.17
N ALA A 478 -24.51 -38.82 44.78
CA ALA A 478 -25.55 -39.77 44.39
C ALA A 478 -25.14 -40.56 43.14
N ASP A 479 -24.55 -39.91 42.15
CA ASP A 479 -24.07 -40.57 40.93
C ASP A 479 -22.95 -41.60 41.22
N VAL A 480 -22.02 -41.28 42.12
CA VAL A 480 -20.97 -42.22 42.55
C VAL A 480 -21.56 -43.40 43.32
N ILE A 481 -22.54 -43.17 44.20
CA ILE A 481 -23.24 -44.24 44.93
C ILE A 481 -23.97 -45.16 43.94
N ASP A 482 -24.68 -44.61 42.96
CA ASP A 482 -25.37 -45.38 41.92
C ASP A 482 -24.40 -46.13 41.00
N ALA A 483 -23.25 -45.55 40.67
CA ALA A 483 -22.19 -46.23 39.93
C ALA A 483 -21.58 -47.39 40.74
N THR A 484 -21.39 -47.20 42.05
CA THR A 484 -20.89 -48.22 42.99
C THR A 484 -21.87 -49.38 43.11
N ASN A 485 -23.17 -49.08 43.29
CA ASN A 485 -24.23 -50.09 43.35
C ASN A 485 -24.32 -50.91 42.06
N ARG A 486 -24.22 -50.27 40.88
CA ARG A 486 -24.19 -50.96 39.58
C ARG A 486 -22.95 -51.84 39.39
N CYS A 487 -21.82 -51.49 39.99
CA CYS A 487 -20.60 -52.30 39.95
C CYS A 487 -20.72 -53.52 40.87
N LEU A 488 -21.28 -53.35 42.07
CA LEU A 488 -21.62 -54.42 43.00
C LEU A 488 -22.62 -55.40 42.39
N ASP A 489 -23.69 -54.92 41.75
CA ASP A 489 -24.69 -55.77 41.08
C ASP A 489 -24.08 -56.60 39.95
N LYS A 490 -23.14 -56.03 39.17
CA LYS A 490 -22.39 -56.78 38.13
C LYS A 490 -21.46 -57.82 38.73
N GLN A 491 -20.78 -57.51 39.84
CA GLN A 491 -19.94 -58.47 40.53
C GLN A 491 -20.78 -59.62 41.12
N LEU A 492 -21.94 -59.32 41.68
CA LEU A 492 -22.90 -60.31 42.19
C LEU A 492 -23.50 -61.18 41.06
N GLN A 493 -23.83 -60.59 39.91
CA GLN A 493 -24.28 -61.35 38.73
C GLN A 493 -23.19 -62.27 38.17
N ASN A 494 -21.92 -61.81 38.13
CA ASN A 494 -20.80 -62.65 37.71
C ASN A 494 -20.48 -63.75 38.75
N PHE A 495 -20.70 -63.49 40.04
CA PHE A 495 -20.57 -64.51 41.10
C PHE A 495 -21.66 -65.58 41.02
N ASN A 496 -22.87 -65.23 40.56
CA ASN A 496 -23.99 -66.15 40.39
C ASN A 496 -23.98 -66.90 39.04
N ALA A 497 -23.04 -66.58 38.14
CA ALA A 497 -22.86 -67.20 36.83
C ALA A 497 -21.67 -68.18 36.75
N VAL A 498 -20.92 -68.32 37.84
CA VAL A 498 -19.92 -69.37 38.10
C VAL A 498 -20.56 -70.42 38.99
#